data_AF-A0A4W5QDI8-F1
#
_entry.id   AF-A0A4W5QDI8-F1
#
_cell.length_a   1.000
_cell.length_b   1.000
_cell.length_c   1.000
_cell.angle_alpha   90.00
_cell.angle_beta   90.00
_cell.angle_gamma   90.00
#
_symmetry.space_group_name_H-M   'P 1'
#
loop_
_entity.id
_entity.type
_entity.pdbx_description
1 polymer ?
#
loop_
_entity_poly.entity_id
_entity_poly.type
_entity_poly.pdbx_seq_one_letter_code
_entity_poly.pdbx_strand_id
1 'polypeptide(L)'
;MKISELPVDFSVVWNGNFIIDNPDKIQVHLYKCAAQRDSCGMCLKAQRKFQCGWCSGEGRCTLRHHCPPLNPRWLDLSSKNVKCTNPRITEV
;
A
#
# COMPACT_ATOMS: atom_id res chain seq x y z
N MET A 1 10.81 8.63 -9.53
CA MET A 1 10.23 8.69 -8.16
C MET A 1 9.19 7.58 -8.03
N LYS A 2 9.35 6.64 -7.08
CA LYS A 2 8.31 5.63 -6.80
C LYS A 2 7.22 6.30 -5.97
N ILE A 3 6.09 6.63 -6.58
CA ILE A 3 4.99 7.33 -5.89
C ILE A 3 4.24 6.37 -4.93
N SER A 4 4.48 5.06 -5.07
CA SER A 4 3.87 4.02 -4.24
C SER A 4 4.40 3.95 -2.80
N GLU A 5 5.62 4.45 -2.53
CA GLU A 5 6.25 4.53 -1.20
C GLU A 5 7.24 5.71 -1.20
N LEU A 6 7.04 6.67 -0.30
CA LEU A 6 7.88 7.85 -0.13
C LEU A 6 8.41 7.90 1.31
N PRO A 7 9.72 7.71 1.54
CA PRO A 7 10.33 8.00 2.84
C PRO A 7 10.38 9.52 3.06
N VAL A 8 10.01 9.95 4.26
CA VAL A 8 9.93 11.35 4.68
C VAL A 8 10.58 11.51 6.05
N ASP A 9 11.38 12.55 6.19
CA ASP A 9 11.98 12.91 7.47
C ASP A 9 10.94 13.52 8.41
N PHE A 10 11.10 13.27 9.72
CA PHE A 10 10.21 13.82 10.74
C PHE A 10 11.02 14.33 11.92
N SER A 11 10.40 15.18 12.74
CA SER A 11 10.99 15.72 13.96
C SER A 11 10.01 15.57 15.10
N VAL A 12 10.50 15.06 16.24
CA VAL A 12 9.72 14.99 17.48
C VAL A 12 10.00 16.26 18.26
N VAL A 13 8.97 17.07 18.49
CA VAL A 13 9.08 18.37 19.16
C VAL A 13 8.40 18.29 20.53
N TRP A 14 9.09 18.74 21.57
CA TRP A 14 8.52 18.91 22.90
C TRP A 14 8.72 20.35 23.40
N ASN A 15 7.86 20.79 24.32
CA ASN A 15 7.87 22.15 24.88
C ASN A 15 7.94 23.27 23.81
N GLY A 16 7.25 23.05 22.68
CA GLY A 16 7.07 24.01 21.58
C GLY A 16 8.20 24.07 20.55
N ASN A 17 9.46 23.90 20.95
CA ASN A 17 10.60 24.11 20.06
C ASN A 17 11.81 23.19 20.29
N PHE A 18 11.78 22.30 21.28
CA PHE A 18 12.89 21.37 21.50
C PHE A 18 12.72 20.16 20.60
N ILE A 19 13.61 20.04 19.61
CA ILE A 19 13.64 18.92 18.67
C ILE A 19 14.52 17.82 19.27
N ILE A 20 14.01 16.60 19.34
CA ILE A 20 14.79 15.44 19.76
C ILE A 20 15.68 14.98 18.60
N ASP A 21 16.94 14.72 18.90
CA ASP A 21 17.92 14.24 17.92
C ASP A 21 17.52 12.87 17.35
N ASN A 22 17.74 12.69 16.05
CA ASN A 22 17.47 11.45 15.30
C ASN A 22 18.76 10.92 14.65
N PRO A 23 19.74 10.42 15.42
CA PRO A 23 21.03 9.97 14.90
C PRO A 23 20.91 8.80 13.91
N ASP A 24 19.93 7.93 14.11
CA ASP A 24 19.64 6.78 13.25
C ASP A 24 18.93 7.17 11.95
N LYS A 25 18.62 8.46 11.75
CA LYS A 25 17.90 9.00 10.57
C LYS A 25 16.62 8.20 10.28
N ILE A 26 15.84 7.92 11.33
CA ILE A 26 14.56 7.23 11.21
C ILE A 26 13.64 8.04 10.30
N GLN A 27 12.98 7.38 9.36
CA GLN A 27 12.06 7.99 8.40
C GLN A 27 10.65 7.41 8.52
N VAL A 28 9.65 8.22 8.18
CA VAL A 28 8.26 7.76 8.02
C VAL A 28 8.03 7.39 6.55
N HIS A 29 7.40 6.25 6.32
CA HIS A 29 7.07 5.80 4.97
C HIS A 29 5.62 6.14 4.63
N LEU A 30 5.42 7.19 3.82
CA LEU A 30 4.10 7.51 3.26
C LEU A 30 3.83 6.61 2.06
N TYR A 31 2.63 6.03 1.98
CA TYR A 31 2.23 5.16 0.88
C TYR A 31 0.76 5.36 0.54
N LYS A 32 0.41 5.09 -0.72
CA LYS A 32 -0.97 5.02 -1.20
C LYS A 32 -1.17 3.68 -1.89
N CYS A 33 -2.11 2.85 -1.42
CA CYS A 33 -2.32 1.52 -1.99
C CYS A 33 -2.61 1.53 -3.49
N ALA A 34 -3.34 2.53 -3.98
CA ALA A 34 -3.67 2.65 -5.40
C ALA A 34 -2.55 3.24 -6.27
N ALA A 35 -1.54 3.90 -5.68
CA ALA A 35 -0.52 4.59 -6.47
C ALA A 35 0.40 3.58 -7.18
N GLN A 36 0.43 3.65 -8.52
CA GLN A 36 1.23 2.76 -9.37
C GLN A 36 0.89 1.26 -9.21
N ARG A 37 -0.37 0.95 -8.85
CA ARG A 37 -0.84 -0.43 -8.63
C ARG A 37 -2.21 -0.64 -9.27
N ASP A 38 -2.22 -0.50 -10.59
CA ASP A 38 -3.45 -0.51 -11.41
C ASP A 38 -4.01 -1.92 -11.67
N SER A 39 -3.35 -2.97 -11.17
CA SER A 39 -3.77 -4.36 -11.36
C SER A 39 -3.66 -5.15 -10.06
N CYS A 40 -4.49 -6.20 -9.95
CA CYS A 40 -4.44 -7.15 -8.84
C CYS A 40 -3.02 -7.69 -8.61
N GLY A 41 -2.31 -8.05 -9.69
CA GLY A 41 -0.95 -8.59 -9.60
C GLY A 41 0.03 -7.57 -9.02
N MET A 42 -0.05 -6.30 -9.46
CA MET A 42 0.78 -5.22 -8.91
C MET A 42 0.41 -4.89 -7.46
N CYS A 43 -0.88 -4.92 -7.12
CA CYS A 43 -1.36 -4.69 -5.77
C CYS A 43 -0.86 -5.74 -4.79
N LEU A 44 -0.99 -7.02 -5.14
CA LEU A 44 -0.56 -8.14 -4.31
C LEU A 44 0.96 -8.30 -4.27
N LYS A 45 1.70 -7.82 -5.28
CA LYS A 45 3.17 -7.78 -5.22
C LYS A 45 3.71 -6.74 -4.22
N ALA A 46 2.86 -5.84 -3.70
CA ALA A 46 3.27 -4.86 -2.72
C ALA A 46 3.81 -5.51 -1.42
N GLN A 47 4.66 -4.77 -0.70
CA GLN A 47 5.17 -5.23 0.59
C GLN A 47 4.02 -5.43 1.58
N ARG A 48 4.02 -6.57 2.27
CA ARG A 48 2.98 -6.94 3.25
C ARG A 48 2.82 -5.93 4.38
N LYS A 49 3.89 -5.19 4.73
CA LYS A 49 3.89 -4.13 5.76
C LYS A 49 2.83 -3.04 5.52
N PHE A 50 2.44 -2.82 4.26
CA PHE A 50 1.45 -1.83 3.88
C PHE A 50 0.00 -2.31 3.98
N GLN A 51 -0.22 -3.61 4.16
CA GLN A 51 -1.55 -4.20 4.33
C GLN A 51 -2.55 -3.82 3.20
N CYS A 52 -2.04 -3.54 2.01
CA CYS A 52 -2.86 -3.28 0.83
C CYS A 52 -3.40 -4.60 0.26
N GLY A 53 -4.63 -4.56 -0.26
CA GLY A 53 -5.26 -5.68 -0.93
C GLY A 53 -6.11 -5.22 -2.12
N TRP A 54 -6.50 -6.19 -2.95
CA TRP A 54 -7.28 -5.93 -4.15
C TRP A 54 -8.77 -6.02 -3.86
N CYS A 55 -9.49 -4.91 -4.01
CA CYS A 55 -10.95 -4.87 -3.87
C CYS A 55 -11.60 -5.25 -5.20
N SER A 56 -12.00 -6.52 -5.34
CA SER A 56 -12.47 -7.07 -6.62
C SER A 56 -13.73 -6.39 -7.17
N GLY A 57 -14.65 -5.97 -6.29
CA GLY A 57 -15.89 -5.29 -6.69
C GLY A 57 -15.67 -3.90 -7.29
N GLU A 58 -14.55 -3.25 -6.93
CA GLU A 58 -14.23 -1.89 -7.38
C GLU A 58 -13.07 -1.86 -8.38
N GLY A 59 -12.38 -2.98 -8.59
CA GLY A 59 -11.23 -3.08 -9.49
C GLY A 59 -10.04 -2.20 -9.07
N ARG A 60 -9.83 -1.99 -7.76
CA ARG A 60 -8.77 -1.12 -7.25
C ARG A 60 -8.02 -1.70 -6.05
N CYS A 61 -6.77 -1.25 -5.87
CA CYS A 61 -5.94 -1.61 -4.72
C CYS A 61 -6.21 -0.67 -3.54
N THR A 62 -6.73 -1.21 -2.43
CA THR A 62 -7.15 -0.44 -1.26
C THR A 62 -6.81 -1.16 0.05
N LEU A 63 -6.92 -0.44 1.17
CA LEU A 63 -6.94 -1.06 2.49
C LEU A 63 -8.29 -1.76 2.72
N ARG A 64 -8.32 -2.78 3.57
CA ARG A 64 -9.53 -3.57 3.85
C ARG A 64 -10.73 -2.71 4.27
N HIS A 65 -10.51 -1.70 5.10
CA HIS A 65 -11.57 -0.80 5.57
C HIS A 65 -12.07 0.19 4.50
N HIS A 66 -11.31 0.39 3.43
CA HIS A 66 -11.71 1.23 2.29
C HIS A 66 -12.40 0.44 1.17
N CYS A 67 -12.57 -0.88 1.34
CA CYS A 67 -13.35 -1.72 0.43
C CYS A 67 -14.78 -1.85 1.04
N PRO A 68 -15.85 -1.41 0.35
CA PRO A 68 -17.23 -1.47 0.86
C PRO A 68 -17.61 -2.89 1.27
N PRO A 69 -18.54 -3.14 2.20
CA PRO A 69 -18.91 -4.50 2.66
C PRO A 69 -19.91 -5.26 1.77
N LEU A 70 -20.57 -4.60 0.80
CA LEU A 70 -21.76 -5.08 0.06
C LEU A 70 -21.48 -6.00 -1.16
N ASN A 71 -20.47 -6.86 -1.07
CA ASN A 71 -19.88 -7.81 -2.07
C ASN A 71 -18.40 -7.49 -2.42
N PRO A 72 -17.46 -7.72 -1.50
CA PRO A 72 -16.08 -7.33 -1.70
C PRO A 72 -15.21 -8.54 -1.40
N ARG A 73 -14.86 -9.30 -2.43
CA ARG A 73 -13.68 -10.15 -2.31
C ARG A 73 -12.47 -9.20 -2.25
N TRP A 74 -12.18 -8.70 -1.06
CA TRP A 74 -10.93 -8.04 -0.73
C TRP A 74 -9.88 -9.15 -0.63
N LEU A 75 -8.97 -9.17 -1.59
CA LEU A 75 -7.95 -10.19 -1.74
C LEU A 75 -6.64 -9.66 -1.17
N ASP A 76 -6.03 -10.42 -0.28
CA ASP A 76 -4.68 -10.16 0.23
C ASP A 76 -3.79 -11.40 0.09
N LEU A 77 -2.47 -11.21 0.16
CA LEU A 77 -1.52 -12.33 0.09
C LEU A 77 -1.66 -13.34 1.25
N SER A 78 -2.38 -12.99 2.31
CA SER A 78 -2.68 -13.87 3.45
C SER A 78 -3.75 -14.91 3.12
N SER A 79 -4.64 -14.57 2.19
CA SER A 79 -5.70 -15.46 1.74
C SER A 79 -5.10 -16.64 0.98
N LYS A 80 -5.42 -17.88 1.37
CA LYS A 80 -4.96 -19.08 0.65
C LYS A 80 -5.51 -19.05 -0.78
N ASN A 81 -4.66 -19.37 -1.77
CA ASN A 81 -5.00 -19.47 -3.19
C ASN A 81 -5.51 -18.17 -3.87
N VAL A 82 -4.93 -17.01 -3.56
CA VAL A 82 -5.28 -15.79 -4.30
C VAL A 82 -4.85 -15.88 -5.76
N LYS A 83 -5.83 -15.82 -6.65
CA LYS A 83 -5.64 -15.74 -8.10
C LYS A 83 -6.10 -14.38 -8.58
N CYS A 84 -5.22 -13.65 -9.25
CA CYS A 84 -5.61 -12.46 -9.99
C CYS A 84 -6.24 -12.85 -11.32
N THR A 85 -7.37 -12.24 -11.64
CA THR A 85 -8.05 -12.44 -12.92
C THR A 85 -7.48 -11.50 -13.98
N ASN A 86 -7.75 -11.83 -15.25
CA ASN A 86 -7.45 -10.98 -16.42
C ASN A 86 -5.95 -10.66 -16.64
N PRO A 87 -5.07 -11.69 -16.80
CA PRO A 87 -3.68 -11.46 -17.15
C PRO A 87 -3.55 -10.81 -18.54
N ARG A 88 -2.60 -9.90 -18.69
CA ARG A 88 -2.29 -9.22 -19.97
C ARG A 88 -0.81 -9.28 -20.24
N ILE A 89 -0.45 -9.68 -21.46
CA ILE A 89 0.93 -9.64 -21.97
C ILE A 89 1.07 -8.34 -22.77
N THR A 90 2.06 -7.51 -22.45
CA THR A 90 2.28 -6.23 -23.13
C THR A 90 3.19 -6.38 -24.35
N GLU A 91 4.22 -7.24 -24.27
CA GLU A 91 5.21 -7.52 -25.32
C GLU A 91 5.71 -8.97 -25.19
N VAL A 92 6.22 -9.56 -26.28
CA VAL A 92 6.72 -10.96 -26.36
C VAL A 92 8.14 -10.97 -26.87
#